data_AF-X0W0C8-F1
#
_entry.id   AF-X0W0C8-F1
#
_cell.length_a   1.000
_cell.length_b   1.000
_cell.length_c   1.000
_cell.angle_alpha   90.00
_cell.angle_beta   90.00
_cell.angle_gamma   90.00
#
_symmetry.space_group_name_H-M   'P 1'
#
loop_
_entity.id
_entity.type
_entity.pdbx_description
1 polymer ?
#
loop_
_entity_poly.entity_id
_entity_poly.type
_entity_poly.pdbx_seq_one_letter_code
_entity_poly.pdbx_strand_id
1 'polypeptide(L)' 'MTMKNGIKNKKVILAVCGGIAAYKSIELLRLLKKADAGVRVIMTQN' A
#
# COMPACT_ATOMS: atom_id res chain seq x y z
N MET A 1 -16.03 -0.85 19.40
CA MET A 1 -14.64 -0.39 19.60
C MET A 1 -14.13 0.11 18.24
N THR A 2 -14.03 1.42 18.07
CA THR A 2 -14.03 2.13 16.78
C THR A 2 -12.69 2.00 16.05
N MET A 3 -12.64 1.23 14.96
CA MET A 3 -11.49 1.29 14.03
C MET A 3 -11.55 2.61 13.27
N LYS A 4 -10.68 3.56 13.62
CA LYS A 4 -10.44 4.76 12.82
C LYS A 4 -9.79 4.36 11.49
N ASN A 5 -10.59 4.06 10.46
CA ASN A 5 -10.09 3.99 9.08
C ASN A 5 -9.82 5.41 8.56
N GLY A 6 -8.76 6.06 9.05
CA GLY A 6 -8.35 7.41 8.63
C GLY A 6 -7.88 7.51 7.17
N ILE A 7 -7.84 6.38 6.47
CA ILE A 7 -7.38 6.21 5.09
C ILE A 7 -8.47 5.67 4.15
N LYS A 8 -9.71 5.52 4.62
CA LYS A 8 -10.85 5.15 3.77
C LYS A 8 -11.04 6.19 2.68
N ASN A 9 -11.16 5.73 1.43
CA ASN A 9 -11.34 6.55 0.24
C ASN A 9 -10.20 7.57 -0.02
N LYS A 10 -9.03 7.41 0.61
CA LYS A 10 -7.84 8.21 0.32
C LYS A 10 -7.04 7.62 -0.82
N LYS A 11 -6.43 8.49 -1.62
CA LYS A 11 -5.47 8.11 -2.67
C LYS A 11 -4.08 7.95 -2.04
N VAL A 12 -3.49 6.78 -2.19
CA VAL A 12 -2.18 6.42 -1.62
C VAL A 12 -1.26 5.99 -2.76
N ILE A 13 -0.04 6.55 -2.81
CA ILE A 13 1.01 6.09 -3.72
C ILE A 13 1.94 5.17 -2.94
N LEU A 14 2.10 3.94 -3.41
CA LEU A 14 3.05 2.97 -2.86
C LEU A 14 4.25 2.86 -3.79
N ALA A 15 5.36 3.49 -3.41
CA ALA A 15 6.62 3.36 -4.13
C ALA A 15 7.43 2.18 -3.58
N VAL A 16 7.87 1.28 -4.46
CA VAL A 16 8.69 0.11 -4.10
C VAL A 16 10.02 0.17 -4.82
N CYS A 17 11.11 0.13 -4.06
CA CYS A 17 12.47 0.08 -4.59
C CYS A 17 12.97 -1.37 -4.73
N GLY A 18 13.92 -1.58 -5.66
CA GLY A 18 14.56 -2.88 -5.88
C GLY A 18 15.45 -3.28 -4.71
N GLY A 19 14.98 -4.22 -3.89
CA GLY A 19 15.74 -4.80 -2.79
C GLY A 19 15.06 -6.04 -2.25
N ILE A 20 15.74 -6.78 -1.37
CA ILE A 20 15.24 -8.05 -0.81
C ILE A 20 13.87 -7.86 -0.15
N ALA A 21 13.52 -6.68 0.36
CA ALA A 21 12.24 -6.42 1.01
C ALA A 21 11.05 -6.19 0.06
N ALA A 22 11.26 -6.08 -1.25
CA ALA A 22 10.21 -5.74 -2.22
C ALA A 22 9.06 -6.76 -2.27
N TYR A 23 9.33 -8.04 -1.96
CA TYR A 23 8.27 -9.07 -1.91
C TYR A 23 7.20 -8.75 -0.85
N LYS A 24 7.58 -8.06 0.24
CA LYS A 24 6.68 -7.75 1.35
C LYS A 24 5.71 -6.61 1.02
N SER A 25 6.00 -5.82 -0.02
CA SER A 25 5.13 -4.73 -0.49
C SER A 25 3.73 -5.23 -0.91
N ILE A 26 3.60 -6.50 -1.31
CA ILE A 26 2.31 -7.15 -1.61
C ILE A 26 1.42 -7.24 -0.38
N GLU A 27 1.99 -7.57 0.79
CA GLU A 27 1.24 -7.67 2.03
C GLU A 27 0.70 -6.29 2.44
N LEU A 28 1.54 -5.27 2.35
CA LEU A 28 1.16 -3.88 2.60
C LEU A 28 0.05 -3.41 1.66
N LEU A 29 0.17 -3.70 0.35
CA LEU A 29 -0.87 -3.38 -0.65
C LEU A 29 -2.22 -4.03 -0.27
N ARG A 30 -2.20 -5.28 0.21
CA ARG A 30 -3.41 -5.99 0.62
C ARG A 30 -4.09 -5.34 1.81
N LEU A 31 -3.33 -4.89 2.80
CA LEU A 31 -3.86 -4.18 3.97
C LEU A 31 -4.45 -2.83 3.59
N LEU A 32 -3.77 -2.07 2.73
CA LEU A 32 -4.26 -0.78 2.23
C LEU A 32 -5.55 -0.93 1.42
N LYS A 33 -5.67 -1.96 0.57
CA LYS A 33 -6.92 -2.28 -0.13
C LYS A 33 -8.04 -2.68 0.83
N LYS A 34 -7.76 -3.50 1.86
CA LYS A 34 -8.74 -3.87 2.89
C LYS A 34 -9.23 -2.66 3.69
N ALA A 35 -8.39 -1.63 3.82
CA ALA A 35 -8.75 -0.37 4.45
C ALA A 35 -9.56 0.57 3.54
N ASP A 36 -9.95 0.09 2.34
CA ASP A 36 -10.73 0.84 1.35
C ASP A 36 -9.98 2.09 0.81
N ALA A 37 -8.65 2.00 0.74
CA ALA A 37 -7.80 3.04 0.17
C ALA A 37 -7.56 2.82 -1.33
N GLY A 38 -7.58 3.90 -2.11
CA GLY A 38 -7.24 3.89 -3.53
C GLY A 38 -5.72 3.88 -3.72
N VAL A 39 -5.13 2.70 -3.86
CA VAL A 39 -3.66 2.54 -3.95
C VAL A 39 -3.18 2.50 -5.40
N ARG A 40 -2.17 3.31 -5.74
CA ARG A 40 -1.40 3.21 -6.98
C ARG A 40 0.04 2.82 -6.66
N VAL A 41 0.53 1.75 -7.27
CA VAL A 41 1.89 1.25 -7.04
C VAL A 41 2.81 1.78 -8.13
N ILE A 42 4.00 2.25 -7.74
CA ILE A 42 5.11 2.56 -8.65
C ILE A 42 6.33 1.76 -8.20
N MET A 43 7.11 1.24 -9.15
CA MET A 43 8.31 0.48 -8.87
C MET A 43 9.48 1.05 -9.67
N THR A 44 10.68 1.04 -9.09
CA THR A 44 11.91 1.37 -9.82
C THR A 44 12.27 0.24 -10.78
N GLN A 45 12.71 0.56 -12.00
CA GLN A 45 13.45 -0.41 -12.83
C GLN A 45 14.82 -0.62 -12.19
N ASN A 46 15.14 -1.84 -11.77
CA ASN A 46 16.43 -2.23 -11.19
C ASN A 46 16.87 -3.55 -11.79
#